data_AF-A0A834ZCE9-F1
#
_entry.id   AF-A0A834ZCE9-F1
#
_cell.length_a   1.000
_cell.length_b   1.000
_cell.length_c   1.000
_cell.angle_alpha   90.00
_cell.angle_beta   90.00
_cell.angle_gamma   90.00
#
_symmetry.space_group_name_H-M   'P 1'
#
loop_
_entity.id
_entity.type
_entity.pdbx_description
1 polymer ?
#
loop_
_entity_poly.entity_id
_entity_poly.type
_entity_poly.pdbx_seq_one_letter_code
_entity_poly.pdbx_strand_id
1 'polypeptide(L)'
;MCFSIFLNVFCSLFWSKQYLRGELSRIDESWAAARFDSLPHVVHILTSKDREGEVQFLKEQSDVIEEVVDEVVHAYHSGFNKAIQNYSQILRLFSESAESIAVLKVDLAEAKKLLGSRNKQLHQLWYRSVTLRHIISLLDQIEGIAKVCIF
;
A
#
# COMPACT_ATOMS: atom_id res chain seq x y z
N MET A 1 -3.88 25.08 14.83
CA MET A 1 -3.51 24.35 13.58
C MET A 1 -4.47 23.20 13.26
N CYS A 2 -4.93 22.38 14.22
CA CYS A 2 -5.84 21.25 13.93
C CYS A 2 -7.21 21.63 13.34
N PHE A 3 -7.80 22.78 13.71
CA PHE A 3 -9.10 23.23 13.18
C PHE A 3 -9.06 23.59 11.68
N SER A 4 -7.92 24.08 11.17
CA SER A 4 -7.77 24.51 9.77
C SER A 4 -7.54 23.34 8.81
N ILE A 5 -6.95 22.24 9.29
CA ILE A 5 -6.84 20.97 8.55
C ILE A 5 -8.21 20.28 8.50
N PHE A 6 -8.95 20.29 9.62
CA PHE A 6 -10.32 19.78 9.66
C PHE A 6 -11.22 20.53 8.68
N LEU A 7 -11.21 21.87 8.67
CA LEU A 7 -12.04 22.66 7.76
C LEU A 7 -11.68 22.46 6.28
N ASN A 8 -10.40 22.33 5.93
CA ASN A 8 -9.97 22.10 4.54
C ASN A 8 -10.35 20.70 4.02
N VAL A 9 -10.19 19.67 4.85
CA VAL A 9 -10.59 18.30 4.47
C VAL A 9 -12.10 18.16 4.44
N PHE A 10 -12.81 18.79 5.39
CA PHE A 10 -14.26 18.88 5.38
C PHE A 10 -14.76 19.59 4.11
N CYS A 11 -14.18 20.73 3.74
CA CYS A 11 -14.52 21.46 2.52
C CYS A 11 -14.21 20.66 1.24
N SER A 12 -13.11 19.90 1.20
CA SER A 12 -12.74 19.04 0.08
C SER A 12 -13.67 17.82 -0.10
N LEU A 13 -14.10 17.18 0.99
CA LEU A 13 -15.05 16.06 0.92
C LEU A 13 -16.46 16.56 0.59
N PHE A 14 -16.83 17.73 1.10
CA PHE A 14 -18.12 18.38 0.83
C PHE A 14 -18.30 18.75 -0.65
N TRP A 15 -17.24 19.18 -1.32
CA TRP A 15 -17.25 19.48 -2.76
C TRP A 15 -17.43 18.23 -3.66
N SER A 16 -17.18 17.02 -3.16
CA SER A 16 -17.32 15.79 -3.95
C SER A 16 -18.78 15.35 -4.15
N LYS A 17 -19.68 15.76 -3.26
CA LYS A 17 -21.11 15.41 -3.33
C LYS A 17 -21.93 16.59 -3.84
N GLN A 18 -22.05 16.69 -5.17
CA GLN A 18 -22.87 17.70 -5.85
C GLN A 18 -24.33 17.79 -5.34
N TYR A 19 -24.91 16.69 -4.84
CA TYR A 19 -26.27 16.68 -4.32
C TYR A 19 -26.41 17.48 -3.00
N LEU A 20 -25.41 17.39 -2.12
CA LEU A 20 -25.37 18.15 -0.86
C LEU A 20 -25.27 19.65 -1.10
N ARG A 21 -24.62 20.05 -2.20
CA ARG A 21 -24.54 21.45 -2.60
C ARG A 21 -25.93 22.04 -2.92
N GLY A 22 -26.82 21.24 -3.51
CA GLY A 22 -28.18 21.65 -3.81
C GLY A 22 -29.02 21.80 -2.53
N GLU A 23 -28.93 20.84 -1.62
CA GLU A 23 -29.64 20.88 -0.33
C GLU A 23 -29.15 22.04 0.56
N LEU A 24 -27.83 22.23 0.70
CA LEU A 24 -27.30 23.34 1.50
C LEU A 24 -27.50 24.71 0.86
N SER A 25 -27.64 24.80 -0.47
CA SER A 25 -27.95 26.09 -1.12
C SER A 25 -29.35 26.62 -0.79
N ARG A 26 -30.23 25.77 -0.22
CA ARG A 26 -31.56 26.18 0.26
C ARG A 26 -31.51 26.82 1.64
N ILE A 27 -30.39 26.71 2.36
CA ILE A 27 -30.21 27.34 3.65
C ILE A 27 -29.82 28.80 3.41
N ASP A 28 -30.52 29.74 4.05
CA ASP A 28 -30.22 31.16 3.91
C ASP A 28 -28.80 31.47 4.41
N GLU A 29 -28.10 32.33 3.67
CA GLU A 29 -26.71 32.71 3.94
C GLU A 29 -26.55 33.39 5.32
N SER A 30 -27.64 33.93 5.88
CA SER A 30 -27.72 34.46 7.25
C SER A 30 -27.39 33.41 8.32
N TRP A 31 -27.67 32.13 8.06
CA TRP A 31 -27.35 31.01 8.96
C TRP A 31 -25.89 30.55 8.85
N ALA A 32 -25.23 30.85 7.73
CA ALA A 32 -23.83 30.52 7.47
C ALA A 32 -22.84 31.61 7.93
N ALA A 33 -23.35 32.73 8.45
CA ALA A 33 -22.51 33.84 8.90
C ALA A 33 -21.60 33.45 10.08
N ALA A 34 -20.33 33.86 10.02
CA ALA A 34 -19.34 33.60 11.08
C ALA A 34 -19.71 34.18 12.46
N ARG A 35 -20.67 35.11 12.50
CA ARG A 35 -21.32 35.63 13.70
C ARG A 35 -22.82 35.49 13.54
N PHE A 36 -23.34 34.36 13.99
CA PHE A 36 -24.77 34.08 14.00
C PHE A 36 -25.50 35.00 14.99
N ASP A 37 -26.52 35.71 14.51
CA ASP A 37 -27.45 36.48 15.34
C ASP A 37 -28.83 35.80 15.29
N SER A 38 -29.25 35.27 16.44
CA SER A 38 -30.50 34.51 16.56
C SER A 38 -31.74 35.40 16.64
N LEU A 39 -31.58 36.67 17.06
CA LEU A 39 -32.71 37.55 17.35
C LEU A 39 -33.57 37.84 16.11
N PRO A 40 -33.01 38.19 14.94
CA PRO A 40 -33.80 38.44 13.73
C PRO A 40 -34.62 37.23 13.30
N HIS A 41 -34.07 36.01 13.45
CA HIS A 41 -34.72 34.77 13.09
C HIS A 41 -35.88 34.44 14.02
N VAL A 42 -35.69 34.60 15.34
CA VAL A 42 -36.76 34.41 16.33
C VAL A 42 -37.87 35.44 16.15
N VAL A 43 -37.51 36.70 15.88
CA VAL A 43 -38.49 37.76 15.61
C VAL A 43 -39.26 37.48 14.32
N HIS A 44 -38.62 36.99 13.26
CA HIS A 44 -39.29 36.59 12.02
C HIS A 44 -40.36 35.51 12.29
N ILE A 45 -39.99 34.45 13.03
CA ILE A 45 -40.91 33.37 13.41
C ILE A 45 -42.07 33.93 14.24
N LEU A 46 -41.81 34.75 15.26
CA LEU A 46 -42.84 35.32 16.15
C LEU A 46 -43.74 36.35 15.44
N THR A 47 -43.26 37.00 14.39
CA THR A 47 -44.03 38.00 13.63
C THR A 47 -44.79 37.38 12.45
N SER A 48 -44.46 36.14 12.07
CA SER A 48 -45.12 35.41 10.99
C SER A 48 -46.59 35.07 11.33
N LYS A 49 -47.40 34.92 10.28
CA LYS A 49 -48.81 34.49 10.40
C LYS A 49 -48.96 32.99 10.72
N ASP A 50 -47.95 32.18 10.40
CA ASP A 50 -47.94 30.74 10.55
C ASP A 50 -46.67 30.30 11.30
N ARG A 51 -46.71 30.49 12.62
CA ARG A 51 -45.55 30.28 13.50
C ARG A 51 -45.19 28.82 13.63
N GLU A 52 -46.18 27.94 13.76
CA GLU A 52 -45.99 26.50 13.80
C GLU A 52 -45.37 25.98 12.49
N GLY A 53 -45.82 26.47 11.32
CA GLY A 53 -45.27 26.08 10.02
C GLY A 53 -43.80 26.46 9.85
N GLU A 54 -43.41 27.68 10.22
CA GLU A 54 -42.02 28.16 10.14
C GLU A 54 -41.09 27.39 11.10
N VAL A 55 -41.56 27.08 12.31
CA VAL A 55 -40.80 26.26 13.27
C VAL A 55 -40.67 24.81 12.77
N GLN A 56 -41.72 24.25 12.18
CA GLN A 56 -41.70 22.91 11.64
C GLN A 56 -40.75 22.80 10.44
N PHE A 57 -40.75 23.79 9.55
CA PHE A 57 -39.83 23.88 8.43
C PHE A 57 -38.36 23.95 8.89
N LEU A 58 -38.06 24.75 9.91
CA LEU A 58 -36.70 24.82 10.49
C LEU A 58 -36.26 23.50 11.12
N LYS A 59 -37.18 22.76 11.75
CA LYS A 59 -36.89 21.42 12.27
C LYS A 59 -36.57 20.45 11.15
N GLU A 60 -37.38 20.43 10.10
CA GLU A 60 -37.14 19.56 8.93
C GLU A 60 -35.79 19.87 8.27
N GLN A 61 -35.42 21.15 8.16
CA GLN A 61 -34.10 21.54 7.67
C GLN A 61 -32.97 21.09 8.63
N SER A 62 -33.16 21.21 9.94
CA SER A 62 -32.19 20.75 10.94
C SER A 62 -31.98 19.24 10.86
N ASP A 63 -33.05 18.46 10.73
CA ASP A 63 -33.01 17.00 10.64
C ASP A 63 -32.24 16.54 9.39
N VAL A 64 -32.46 17.21 8.24
CA VAL A 64 -31.71 16.95 7.00
C VAL A 64 -30.23 17.25 7.18
N ILE A 65 -29.87 18.36 7.84
CA ILE A 65 -28.46 18.71 8.09
C ILE A 65 -27.81 17.67 9.02
N GLU A 66 -28.51 17.22 10.06
CA GLU A 66 -28.01 16.20 10.98
C GLU A 66 -27.72 14.87 10.27
N GLU A 67 -28.64 14.41 9.41
CA GLU A 67 -28.44 13.21 8.59
C GLU A 67 -27.21 13.34 7.67
N VAL A 68 -27.05 14.50 7.02
CA VAL A 68 -25.90 14.78 6.15
C VAL A 68 -24.59 14.79 6.94
N VAL A 69 -24.57 15.41 8.12
CA VAL A 69 -23.38 15.45 8.97
C VAL A 69 -22.98 14.05 9.40
N ASP A 70 -23.93 13.22 9.82
CA ASP A 70 -23.68 11.83 10.18
C ASP A 70 -23.13 11.01 9.01
N GLU A 71 -23.67 11.19 7.80
CA GLU A 71 -23.17 10.52 6.61
C GLU A 71 -21.71 10.91 6.30
N VAL A 72 -21.38 12.20 6.41
CA VAL A 72 -20.00 12.70 6.20
C VAL A 72 -19.05 12.15 7.25
N VAL A 73 -19.45 12.14 8.53
CA VAL A 73 -18.65 11.58 9.62
C VAL A 73 -18.42 10.09 9.39
N HIS A 74 -19.45 9.34 9.01
CA HIS A 74 -19.37 7.90 8.74
C HIS A 74 -18.47 7.61 7.53
N ALA A 75 -18.62 8.37 6.44
CA ALA A 75 -17.78 8.26 5.26
C ALA A 75 -16.30 8.55 5.60
N TYR A 76 -16.03 9.58 6.40
CA TYR A 76 -14.69 9.91 6.85
C TYR A 76 -14.08 8.79 7.70
N HIS A 77 -14.80 8.29 8.71
CA HIS A 77 -14.33 7.22 9.58
C HIS A 77 -14.08 5.93 8.79
N SER A 78 -14.99 5.55 7.88
CA SER A 78 -14.85 4.35 7.07
C SER A 78 -13.69 4.46 6.07
N GLY A 79 -13.52 5.62 5.42
CA GLY A 79 -12.43 5.88 4.49
C GLY A 79 -11.07 5.87 5.18
N PHE A 80 -10.96 6.52 6.33
CA PHE A 80 -9.75 6.55 7.14
C PHE A 80 -9.37 5.16 7.65
N ASN A 81 -10.33 4.39 8.18
CA ASN A 81 -10.09 3.03 8.62
C ASN A 81 -9.65 2.12 7.46
N LYS A 82 -10.26 2.24 6.27
CA LYS A 82 -9.83 1.50 5.07
C LYS A 82 -8.40 1.86 4.67
N ALA A 83 -8.03 3.14 4.70
CA ALA A 83 -6.68 3.57 4.38
C ALA A 83 -5.65 3.00 5.37
N ILE A 84 -5.95 3.01 6.67
CA ILE A 84 -5.11 2.39 7.70
C ILE A 84 -4.94 0.90 7.45
N GLN A 85 -6.04 0.18 7.19
CA GLN A 85 -6.02 -1.26 6.94
C GLN A 85 -5.18 -1.60 5.70
N ASN A 86 -5.39 -0.88 4.60
CA ASN A 86 -4.61 -1.07 3.36
C ASN A 86 -3.12 -0.84 3.60
N TYR A 87 -2.76 0.24 4.29
CA TYR A 87 -1.36 0.53 4.59
C TYR A 87 -0.72 -0.56 5.47
N SER A 88 -1.47 -1.05 6.47
CA SER A 88 -1.03 -2.14 7.35
C SER A 88 -0.83 -3.45 6.58
N GLN A 89 -1.72 -3.75 5.63
CA GLN A 89 -1.58 -4.91 4.75
C GLN A 89 -0.36 -4.79 3.83
N ILE A 90 -0.13 -3.60 3.24
CA ILE A 90 1.06 -3.34 2.43
C ILE A 90 2.33 -3.57 3.27
N LEU A 91 2.42 -2.99 4.47
CA LEU A 91 3.59 -3.18 5.35
C LEU A 91 3.84 -4.65 5.71
N ARG A 92 2.78 -5.41 5.94
CA ARG A 92 2.87 -6.85 6.18
C ARG A 92 3.44 -7.58 4.97
N LEU A 93 2.90 -7.34 3.77
CA LEU A 93 3.40 -7.95 2.53
C LEU A 93 4.86 -7.61 2.26
N PHE A 94 5.28 -6.37 2.52
CA PHE A 94 6.68 -5.96 2.40
C PHE A 94 7.59 -6.71 3.39
N SER A 95 7.14 -6.88 4.64
CA SER A 95 7.87 -7.65 5.65
C SER A 95 8.02 -9.12 5.27
N GLU A 96 6.92 -9.76 4.85
CA GLU A 96 6.90 -11.16 4.38
C GLU A 96 7.80 -11.34 3.15
N SER A 97 7.80 -10.38 2.22
CA SER A 97 8.67 -10.39 1.05
C SER A 97 10.14 -10.25 1.43
N ALA A 98 10.48 -9.35 2.35
CA ALA A 98 11.85 -9.16 2.82
C ALA A 98 12.41 -10.42 3.49
N GLU A 99 11.60 -11.09 4.32
CA GLU A 99 11.95 -12.37 4.93
C GLU A 99 12.16 -13.46 3.87
N SER A 100 11.23 -13.59 2.92
CA SER A 100 11.33 -14.55 1.82
C SER A 100 12.61 -14.36 0.99
N ILE A 101 12.97 -13.10 0.70
CA ILE A 101 14.22 -12.77 -0.01
C ILE A 101 15.44 -13.15 0.83
N ALA A 102 15.40 -12.97 2.14
CA ALA A 102 16.50 -13.35 3.02
C ALA A 102 16.74 -14.86 2.99
N VAL A 103 15.67 -15.67 3.05
CA VAL A 103 15.75 -17.14 2.93
C VAL A 103 16.33 -17.53 1.56
N LEU A 104 15.77 -17.00 0.47
CA LEU A 104 16.26 -17.31 -0.89
C LEU A 104 17.74 -16.97 -1.10
N LYS A 105 18.24 -15.90 -0.47
CA LYS A 105 19.67 -15.54 -0.52
C LYS A 105 20.54 -16.60 0.16
N VAL A 106 20.08 -17.16 1.28
CA VAL A 106 20.79 -18.25 1.97
C VAL A 106 20.82 -19.50 1.10
N ASP A 107 19.67 -19.90 0.56
CA ASP A 107 19.55 -21.08 -0.31
C ASP A 107 20.45 -20.96 -1.55
N LEU A 108 20.47 -19.77 -2.18
CA LEU A 108 21.33 -19.49 -3.32
C LEU A 108 22.82 -19.56 -2.95
N ALA A 109 23.20 -19.06 -1.78
CA ALA A 109 24.58 -19.13 -1.31
C ALA A 109 25.01 -20.59 -1.07
N GLU A 110 24.13 -21.42 -0.52
CA GLU A 110 24.37 -22.85 -0.32
C GLU A 110 24.50 -23.58 -1.66
N ALA A 111 23.56 -23.36 -2.59
CA ALA A 111 23.61 -23.94 -3.93
C ALA A 111 24.91 -23.56 -4.66
N LYS A 112 25.32 -22.29 -4.58
CA LYS A 112 26.59 -21.81 -5.14
C LYS A 112 27.80 -22.53 -4.52
N LYS A 113 27.80 -22.76 -3.20
CA LYS A 113 28.87 -23.49 -2.50
C LYS A 113 28.95 -24.94 -2.97
N LEU A 114 27.80 -25.62 -3.10
CA LEU A 114 27.72 -27.00 -3.58
C LEU A 114 28.23 -27.12 -5.02
N LEU A 115 27.77 -26.25 -5.93
CA LEU A 115 28.25 -26.19 -7.30
C LEU A 115 29.76 -25.93 -7.37
N GLY A 116 30.27 -25.02 -6.56
CA GLY A 116 31.71 -24.74 -6.47
C GLY A 116 32.53 -25.96 -6.03
N SER A 117 32.03 -26.74 -5.06
CA SER A 117 32.65 -28.01 -4.63
C SER A 117 32.67 -29.04 -5.76
N ARG A 118 31.51 -29.26 -6.42
CA ARG A 118 31.39 -30.20 -7.54
C ARG A 118 32.29 -29.82 -8.72
N ASN A 119 32.37 -28.54 -9.05
CA ASN A 119 33.25 -28.06 -10.11
C ASN A 119 34.74 -28.35 -9.80
N LYS A 120 35.18 -28.13 -8.56
CA LYS A 120 36.55 -28.48 -8.13
C LYS A 120 36.82 -29.98 -8.24
N GLN A 121 35.88 -30.82 -7.82
CA GLN A 121 36.00 -32.28 -7.97
C GLN A 121 36.12 -32.68 -9.44
N LEU A 122 35.30 -32.09 -10.32
CA LEU A 122 35.33 -32.37 -11.75
C LEU A 122 36.67 -31.97 -12.38
N HIS A 123 37.20 -30.79 -12.03
CA HIS A 123 38.52 -30.36 -12.48
C HIS A 123 39.64 -31.30 -12.03
N GLN A 124 39.59 -31.81 -10.80
CA GLN A 124 40.56 -32.79 -10.31
C GLN A 124 40.49 -34.10 -11.10
N LEU A 125 39.29 -34.61 -11.36
CA LEU A 125 39.08 -35.82 -12.16
C LEU A 125 39.56 -35.63 -13.59
N TRP A 126 39.28 -34.48 -14.19
CA TRP A 126 39.76 -34.12 -15.52
C TRP A 126 41.29 -34.10 -15.58
N TYR A 127 41.96 -33.44 -14.62
CA TYR A 127 43.42 -33.41 -14.56
C TYR A 127 44.01 -34.81 -14.43
N ARG A 128 43.47 -35.63 -13.51
CA ARG A 128 43.87 -37.04 -13.36
C ARG A 128 43.72 -37.81 -14.67
N SER A 129 42.62 -37.60 -15.39
CA SER A 129 42.35 -38.25 -16.67
C SER A 129 43.37 -37.85 -17.75
N VAL A 130 43.72 -36.56 -17.83
CA VAL A 130 44.76 -36.06 -18.75
C VAL A 130 46.13 -36.66 -18.42
N THR A 131 46.53 -36.65 -17.13
CA THR A 131 47.81 -37.20 -16.69
C THR A 131 47.92 -38.69 -17.00
N LEU A 132 46.86 -39.47 -16.74
CA LEU A 132 46.85 -40.90 -17.05
C LEU A 132 47.00 -41.18 -18.55
N ARG A 133 46.34 -40.39 -19.41
CA ARG A 133 46.55 -40.50 -20.86
C ARG A 133 47.99 -40.22 -21.26
N HIS A 134 48.63 -39.22 -20.65
CA HIS A 134 50.02 -38.91 -20.93
C HIS A 134 50.96 -40.05 -20.50
N ILE A 135 50.73 -40.62 -19.32
CA ILE A 135 51.50 -41.77 -18.83
C ILE A 135 51.37 -42.96 -19.78
N ILE A 136 50.16 -43.30 -20.23
CA ILE A 136 49.94 -44.37 -21.21
C ILE A 136 50.75 -44.10 -22.48
N SER A 137 50.71 -42.88 -23.00
CA SER A 137 51.49 -42.51 -24.19
C SER A 137 53.01 -42.66 -23.98
N LEU A 138 53.53 -42.33 -22.79
CA LEU A 138 54.95 -42.54 -22.47
C LEU A 138 55.30 -44.03 -22.37
N LEU A 139 54.42 -44.83 -21.79
CA LEU A 139 54.60 -46.29 -21.72
C LEU A 139 54.61 -46.91 -23.12
N ASP A 140 53.71 -46.49 -24.00
CA ASP A 140 53.68 -46.94 -25.40
C ASP A 140 54.97 -46.56 -26.14
N GLN A 141 55.52 -45.37 -25.88
CA GLN A 141 56.81 -44.94 -26.45
C GLN A 141 57.98 -45.81 -25.95
N ILE A 142 58.02 -46.11 -24.65
CA ILE A 142 59.06 -46.99 -24.07
C ILE A 142 58.95 -48.39 -24.66
N GLU A 143 57.74 -48.94 -24.77
CA GLU A 143 57.53 -50.26 -25.39
C GLU A 143 57.97 -50.25 -26.86
N GLY A 144 57.68 -49.18 -27.61
CA GLY A 144 58.13 -49.00 -28.99
C GLY A 144 59.66 -49.03 -29.12
N ILE A 145 60.37 -48.34 -28.24
CA ILE A 145 61.85 -48.33 -28.21
C ILE A 145 62.38 -49.73 -27.84
N ALA A 146 61.81 -50.34 -26.79
CA ALA A 146 62.25 -51.66 -26.32
C ALA A 146 62.11 -52.72 -27.42
N LYS A 147 61.02 -52.70 -28.20
CA LYS A 147 60.82 -53.62 -29.34
C LYS A 147 61.88 -53.46 -30.43
N VAL A 148 62.40 -52.25 -30.65
CA VAL A 148 63.46 -51.98 -31.64
C VAL A 148 64.83 -52.38 -31.12
N CYS A 149 65.10 -52.24 -29.82
CA CYS A 149 66.38 -52.58 -29.20
C CYS A 149 66.59 -54.08 -28.89
N ILE A 150 65.56 -54.93 -28.99
CA ILE A 150 65.61 -56.38 -28.71
C ILE A 150 65.87 -57.22 -29.99
N PHE A 151 66.11 -56.59 -31.12
CA PHE A 151 66.71 -57.20 -32.33
C PHE A 151 68.16 -56.74 -32.49
#